data_AF-A0A8S4P322-F1
#
_entry.id   AF-A0A8S4P322-F1
#
_cell.length_a   1.000
_cell.length_b   1.000
_cell.length_c   1.000
_cell.angle_alpha   90.00
_cell.angle_beta   90.00
_cell.angle_gamma   90.00
#
_symmetry.space_group_name_H-M   'P 1'
#
loop_
_entity.id
_entity.type
_entity.pdbx_description
1 polymer ?
#
loop_
_entity_poly.entity_id
_entity_poly.type
_entity_poly.pdbx_seq_one_letter_code
_entity_poly.pdbx_strand_id
1 'polypeptide(L)'
;EIYSPEQYYTIVRAVKKTSTPYKVVEMSQADIYDFKDLARKMKNFTIAETGERVNWLEVNEIAISKDRPYIVDFKYDHTSDVTTQLDLQRKNRRKPNLKTYDLKPLYEGSLRLKKETKNDLMDLVNKGIIPSFYHDAYKNLPVKIVDQYGSTEESDSESD
;
A
#
# COMPACT_ATOMS: atom_id res chain seq x y z
N GLU A 1 -10.44 21.50 -15.20
CA GLU A 1 -9.04 21.47 -14.70
C GLU A 1 -9.03 20.92 -13.28
N ILE A 2 -7.88 20.41 -12.81
CA ILE A 2 -7.73 19.77 -11.49
C ILE A 2 -6.66 20.52 -10.70
N TYR A 3 -7.02 20.97 -9.51
CA TYR A 3 -6.20 21.79 -8.61
C TYR A 3 -6.15 21.25 -7.19
N SER A 4 -6.87 20.17 -6.88
CA SER A 4 -6.80 19.46 -5.59
C SER A 4 -7.05 17.97 -5.80
N PRO A 5 -6.36 17.08 -5.03
CA PRO A 5 -6.62 15.64 -5.05
C PRO A 5 -8.09 15.26 -4.87
N GLU A 6 -8.85 16.03 -4.07
CA GLU A 6 -10.27 15.76 -3.79
C GLU A 6 -11.15 15.83 -5.06
N GLN A 7 -10.73 16.61 -6.05
CA GLN A 7 -11.49 16.76 -7.29
C GLN A 7 -11.43 15.49 -8.16
N TYR A 8 -10.44 14.62 -7.96
CA TYR A 8 -10.37 13.35 -8.67
C TYR A 8 -11.55 12.45 -8.32
N TYR A 9 -12.08 12.49 -7.09
CA TYR A 9 -13.22 11.66 -6.72
C TYR A 9 -14.44 11.93 -7.62
N THR A 10 -14.73 13.21 -7.86
CA THR A 10 -15.82 13.65 -8.73
C THR A 10 -15.61 13.20 -10.17
N ILE A 11 -14.38 13.32 -10.69
CA ILE A 11 -14.04 12.90 -12.05
C ILE A 11 -14.21 11.39 -12.20
N VAL A 12 -13.68 10.60 -11.27
CA VAL A 12 -13.79 9.14 -11.30
C VAL A 12 -15.25 8.70 -11.19
N ARG A 13 -16.05 9.32 -10.33
CA ARG A 13 -17.50 9.04 -10.24
C ARG A 13 -18.20 9.30 -11.58
N ALA A 14 -17.89 10.42 -12.24
CA ALA A 14 -18.58 10.90 -13.43
C ALA A 14 -18.02 10.39 -14.77
N VAL A 15 -16.93 9.61 -14.78
CA VAL A 15 -16.26 9.21 -16.03
C VAL A 15 -17.11 8.31 -16.93
N LYS A 16 -18.06 7.56 -16.35
CA LYS A 16 -18.99 6.70 -17.08
C LYS A 16 -20.14 7.52 -17.66
N LYS A 17 -20.19 7.61 -19.00
CA LYS A 17 -21.22 8.37 -19.73
C LYS A 17 -22.57 7.64 -19.86
N THR A 18 -22.56 6.30 -19.98
CA THR A 18 -23.74 5.52 -20.41
C THR A 18 -24.11 4.39 -19.45
N SER A 19 -23.39 4.23 -18.34
CA SER A 19 -23.62 3.15 -17.36
C SER A 19 -23.64 3.71 -15.95
N THR A 20 -24.02 2.88 -14.98
CA THR A 20 -24.06 3.26 -13.57
C THR A 20 -22.70 3.83 -13.13
N PRO A 21 -22.68 5.06 -12.57
CA PRO A 21 -21.48 5.69 -12.04
C PRO A 21 -20.68 4.77 -11.12
N TYR A 22 -19.37 4.94 -11.08
CA TYR A 22 -18.54 4.17 -10.15
C TYR A 22 -18.86 4.55 -8.70
N LYS A 23 -18.99 3.55 -7.84
CA LYS A 23 -19.02 3.75 -6.38
C LYS A 23 -17.59 4.05 -5.91
N VAL A 24 -17.27 5.33 -5.75
CA VAL A 24 -15.97 5.77 -5.22
C VAL A 24 -16.05 5.85 -3.70
N VAL A 25 -15.22 5.04 -3.04
CA VAL A 25 -14.99 5.06 -1.59
C VAL A 25 -13.78 5.95 -1.33
N GLU A 26 -14.01 7.07 -0.65
CA GLU A 26 -12.95 7.98 -0.24
C GLU A 26 -12.26 7.39 0.99
N MET A 27 -10.93 7.34 0.96
CA MET A 27 -10.11 6.77 2.03
C MET A 27 -9.20 7.84 2.60
N SER A 28 -8.94 7.75 3.89
CA SER A 28 -8.04 8.61 4.65
C SER A 28 -6.76 7.87 5.03
N GLN A 29 -5.82 8.58 5.66
CA GLN A 29 -4.60 7.95 6.22
C GLN A 29 -4.93 6.91 7.31
N ALA A 30 -6.04 7.08 8.03
CA ALA A 30 -6.47 6.16 9.08
C ALA A 30 -6.96 4.81 8.52
N ASP A 31 -7.31 4.75 7.24
CA ASP A 31 -7.79 3.54 6.58
C ASP A 31 -6.64 2.68 6.01
N ILE A 32 -5.39 3.11 6.17
CA ILE A 32 -4.20 2.45 5.63
C ILE A 32 -3.43 1.77 6.75
N TYR A 33 -3.26 0.45 6.65
CA TYR A 33 -2.66 -0.40 7.68
C TYR A 33 -1.31 -0.97 7.24
N ASP A 34 -0.44 -1.24 8.21
CA ASP A 34 0.82 -1.94 7.99
C ASP A 34 0.65 -3.46 8.08
N PHE A 35 0.80 -4.13 6.94
CA PHE A 35 0.75 -5.59 6.84
C PHE A 35 2.14 -6.26 6.88
N LYS A 36 3.24 -5.50 6.98
CA LYS A 36 4.61 -6.07 6.94
C LYS A 36 4.86 -7.04 8.09
N ASP A 37 4.45 -6.69 9.31
CA ASP A 37 4.59 -7.58 10.46
C ASP A 37 3.76 -8.86 10.27
N LEU A 38 2.53 -8.73 9.78
CA LEU A 38 1.66 -9.88 9.52
C LEU A 38 2.25 -10.78 8.44
N ALA A 39 2.76 -10.20 7.35
CA ALA A 39 3.40 -10.92 6.25
C ALA A 39 4.64 -11.67 6.73
N ARG A 40 5.47 -11.10 7.61
CA ARG A 40 6.63 -11.79 8.21
C ARG A 40 6.23 -13.01 9.06
N LYS A 41 5.02 -13.03 9.61
CA LYS A 41 4.50 -14.15 10.41
C LYS A 41 3.94 -15.27 9.53
N MET A 42 3.62 -14.99 8.26
CA MET A 42 3.29 -15.99 7.25
C MET A 42 4.61 -16.44 6.59
N LYS A 43 4.94 -17.74 6.70
CA LYS A 43 6.32 -18.21 6.39
C LYS A 43 6.42 -19.05 5.14
N ASN A 44 5.30 -19.51 4.61
CA ASN A 44 5.30 -20.35 3.42
C ASN A 44 4.57 -19.63 2.30
N PHE A 45 5.31 -19.28 1.26
CA PHE A 45 4.78 -18.76 -0.01
C PHE A 45 5.39 -19.53 -1.19
N THR A 46 5.95 -20.71 -0.94
CA THR A 46 6.82 -21.34 -1.95
C THR A 46 6.46 -22.79 -2.19
N ILE A 47 5.94 -23.50 -1.19
CA ILE A 47 5.69 -24.93 -1.30
C ILE A 47 4.19 -25.17 -1.08
N ALA A 48 3.51 -25.69 -2.10
CA ALA A 48 2.12 -26.11 -2.03
C ALA A 48 1.96 -27.34 -1.12
N GLU A 49 0.74 -27.69 -0.75
CA GLU A 49 0.46 -28.91 0.01
C GLU A 49 0.89 -30.18 -0.73
N THR A 50 0.84 -30.16 -2.07
CA THR A 50 1.36 -31.24 -2.95
C THR A 50 2.87 -31.47 -2.79
N GLY A 51 3.61 -30.53 -2.19
CA GLY A 51 5.06 -30.57 -2.09
C GLY A 51 5.77 -29.89 -3.26
N GLU A 52 5.02 -29.49 -4.29
CA GLU A 52 5.56 -28.78 -5.45
C GLU A 52 5.82 -27.31 -5.13
N ARG A 53 6.77 -26.73 -5.87
CA ARG A 53 7.09 -25.31 -5.76
C ARG A 53 6.06 -24.48 -6.52
N VAL A 54 5.54 -23.44 -5.88
CA VAL A 54 4.60 -22.51 -6.51
C VAL A 54 5.33 -21.56 -7.45
N ASN A 55 4.90 -21.49 -8.70
CA ASN A 55 5.35 -20.49 -9.67
C ASN A 55 4.32 -19.35 -9.75
N TRP A 56 4.50 -18.32 -8.94
CA TRP A 56 3.56 -17.19 -8.85
C TRP A 56 3.34 -16.44 -10.17
N LEU A 57 4.27 -16.53 -11.14
CA LEU A 57 4.13 -15.88 -12.44
C LEU A 57 3.12 -16.61 -13.35
N GLU A 58 2.90 -17.90 -13.11
CA GLU A 58 1.97 -18.72 -13.89
C GLU A 58 0.59 -18.82 -13.21
N VAL A 59 0.46 -18.34 -11.98
CA VAL A 59 -0.81 -18.39 -11.24
C VAL A 59 -1.80 -17.43 -11.89
N ASN A 60 -2.92 -17.99 -12.33
CA ASN A 60 -3.99 -17.28 -13.03
C ASN A 60 -5.16 -16.93 -12.11
N GLU A 61 -5.35 -17.69 -11.02
CA GLU A 61 -6.42 -17.46 -10.06
C GLU A 61 -5.92 -17.68 -8.63
N ILE A 62 -6.30 -16.77 -7.73
CA ILE A 62 -6.05 -16.86 -6.30
C ILE A 62 -7.38 -16.65 -5.58
N ALA A 63 -7.76 -17.61 -4.74
CA ALA A 63 -8.94 -17.55 -3.89
C ALA A 63 -8.53 -17.65 -2.41
N ILE A 64 -9.16 -16.80 -1.59
CA ILE A 64 -8.94 -16.76 -0.14
C ILE A 64 -10.30 -16.76 0.53
N SER A 65 -10.50 -17.68 1.47
CA SER A 65 -11.74 -17.78 2.25
C SER A 65 -11.54 -17.28 3.67
N LYS A 66 -12.57 -16.60 4.20
CA LYS A 66 -12.63 -16.17 5.61
C LYS A 66 -12.63 -17.36 6.58
N ASP A 67 -13.17 -18.50 6.15
CA ASP A 67 -13.26 -19.71 6.97
C ASP A 67 -11.90 -20.40 7.09
N ARG A 68 -11.03 -20.22 6.09
CA ARG A 68 -9.69 -20.81 6.01
C ARG A 68 -8.64 -19.73 5.72
N PRO A 69 -8.40 -18.79 6.65
CA PRO A 69 -7.62 -17.58 6.35
C PRO A 69 -6.11 -17.81 6.17
N TYR A 70 -5.63 -19.04 6.39
CA TYR A 70 -4.23 -19.43 6.17
C TYR A 70 -4.04 -20.31 4.95
N ILE A 71 -5.13 -20.72 4.29
CA ILE A 71 -5.09 -21.51 3.07
C ILE A 71 -5.30 -20.57 1.91
N VAL A 72 -4.34 -20.59 0.99
CA VAL A 72 -4.46 -19.95 -0.32
C VAL A 72 -4.79 -21.04 -1.32
N ASP A 73 -5.97 -20.92 -1.90
CA ASP A 73 -6.40 -21.73 -3.03
C ASP A 73 -5.90 -21.03 -4.31
N PHE A 74 -5.22 -21.75 -5.21
CA PHE A 74 -4.73 -21.16 -6.45
C PHE A 74 -4.79 -22.13 -7.64
N LYS A 75 -4.85 -21.57 -8.85
CA LYS A 75 -4.88 -22.32 -10.12
C LYS A 75 -3.92 -21.73 -11.15
N TYR A 76 -3.43 -22.61 -12.02
CA TYR A 76 -2.62 -22.24 -13.19
C TYR A 76 -3.45 -22.13 -14.47
N ASP A 77 -4.70 -22.58 -14.48
CA ASP A 77 -5.61 -22.46 -15.61
C ASP A 77 -6.99 -21.95 -15.15
N HIS A 78 -7.82 -21.53 -16.12
CA HIS A 78 -9.19 -21.08 -15.87
C HIS A 78 -10.23 -22.18 -16.18
N THR A 79 -9.77 -23.33 -16.67
CA THR A 79 -10.62 -24.39 -17.23
C THR A 79 -10.74 -25.58 -16.31
N SER A 80 -9.76 -25.83 -15.44
CA SER A 80 -9.82 -26.96 -14.52
C SER A 80 -10.57 -26.59 -13.25
N ASP A 81 -11.30 -27.56 -12.72
CA ASP A 81 -11.88 -27.50 -11.37
C ASP A 81 -10.84 -27.84 -10.29
N VAL A 82 -9.62 -28.19 -10.69
CA VAL A 82 -8.55 -28.58 -9.78
C VAL A 82 -7.93 -27.34 -9.17
N THR A 83 -7.98 -27.25 -7.85
CA THR A 83 -7.40 -26.15 -7.08
C THR A 83 -6.27 -26.69 -6.23
N THR A 84 -5.10 -26.07 -6.34
CA THR A 84 -3.96 -26.39 -5.48
C THR A 84 -4.00 -25.52 -4.23
N GLN A 85 -3.66 -26.10 -3.09
CA GLN A 85 -3.67 -25.41 -1.80
C GLN A 85 -2.26 -25.10 -1.34
N LEU A 86 -2.11 -23.94 -0.73
CA LEU A 86 -0.91 -23.52 -0.03
C LEU A 86 -1.27 -23.08 1.39
N ASP A 87 -0.71 -23.77 2.39
CA ASP A 87 -0.81 -23.37 3.79
C ASP A 87 0.32 -22.37 4.14
N LEU A 88 -0.07 -21.13 4.40
CA LEU A 88 0.82 -20.00 4.77
C LEU A 88 1.56 -20.25 6.11
N GLN A 89 1.07 -21.17 6.93
CA GLN A 89 1.60 -21.48 8.26
C GLN A 89 2.39 -22.79 8.34
N ARG A 90 2.56 -23.54 7.24
CA ARG A 90 3.19 -24.88 7.23
C ARG A 90 4.54 -24.95 7.98
N LYS A 91 5.34 -23.88 7.96
CA LYS A 91 6.66 -23.79 8.60
C LYS A 91 6.68 -22.98 9.91
N ASN A 92 5.52 -22.59 10.43
CA ASN A 92 5.44 -21.70 11.59
C ASN A 92 4.90 -22.40 12.84
N ARG A 93 5.78 -22.61 13.83
CA ARG A 93 5.42 -23.16 15.16
C ARG A 93 4.60 -22.19 16.02
N ARG A 94 4.66 -20.88 15.74
CA ARG A 94 3.91 -19.83 16.46
C ARG A 94 2.97 -19.11 15.49
N LYS A 95 1.76 -19.66 15.39
CA LYS A 95 0.71 -19.19 14.48
C LYS A 95 0.14 -17.86 14.99
N PRO A 96 0.15 -16.77 14.19
CA PRO A 96 -0.55 -15.54 14.57
C PRO A 96 -2.05 -15.82 14.60
N ASN A 97 -2.74 -15.53 15.70
CA ASN A 97 -4.20 -15.62 15.75
C ASN A 97 -4.80 -14.40 15.04
N LEU A 98 -5.31 -14.59 13.82
CA LEU A 98 -5.87 -13.49 13.02
C LEU A 98 -7.13 -12.86 13.63
N LYS A 99 -7.87 -13.60 14.46
CA LYS A 99 -9.08 -13.07 15.11
C LYS A 99 -8.76 -12.02 16.17
N THR A 100 -7.56 -12.08 16.74
CA THR A 100 -7.09 -11.18 17.80
C THR A 100 -5.89 -10.35 17.36
N TYR A 101 -5.55 -10.38 16.07
CA TYR A 101 -4.41 -9.64 15.55
C TYR A 101 -4.82 -8.20 15.32
N ASP A 102 -4.18 -7.29 16.06
CA ASP A 102 -4.41 -5.86 15.91
C ASP A 102 -3.53 -5.30 14.78
N LEU A 103 -4.18 -4.83 13.71
CA LEU A 103 -3.49 -4.20 12.59
C LEU A 103 -3.13 -2.78 12.96
N LYS A 104 -1.84 -2.46 12.88
CA LYS A 104 -1.37 -1.10 13.17
C LYS A 104 -1.63 -0.19 11.97
N PRO A 105 -1.99 1.08 12.20
CA PRO A 105 -2.04 2.05 11.13
C PRO A 105 -0.63 2.19 10.52
N LEU A 106 -0.56 2.33 9.20
CA LEU A 106 0.71 2.54 8.49
C LEU A 106 1.31 3.92 8.79
N TYR A 107 0.44 4.90 9.05
CA TYR A 107 0.82 6.27 9.30
C TYR A 107 0.40 6.68 10.72
N GLU A 108 1.35 7.14 11.52
CA GLU A 108 1.11 7.61 12.88
C GLU A 108 0.58 9.07 12.93
N GLY A 109 0.59 9.75 11.78
CA GLY A 109 0.12 11.12 11.63
C GLY A 109 0.27 11.63 10.20
N SER A 110 0.05 12.93 10.03
CA SER A 110 0.07 13.55 8.71
C SER A 110 1.38 13.33 7.95
N LEU A 111 1.28 12.82 6.73
CA LEU A 111 2.40 12.70 5.81
C LEU A 111 3.04 14.07 5.57
N ARG A 112 4.31 14.16 5.93
CA ARG A 112 5.11 15.37 5.78
C ARG A 112 5.84 15.40 4.44
N LEU A 113 5.79 16.53 3.76
CA LEU A 113 6.47 16.75 2.49
C LEU A 113 7.96 17.00 2.68
N LYS A 114 8.75 16.77 1.64
CA LYS A 114 10.10 17.30 1.57
C LYS A 114 10.05 18.83 1.39
N LYS A 115 11.08 19.54 1.83
CA LYS A 115 11.14 21.01 1.74
C LYS A 115 11.13 21.47 0.29
N GLU A 116 11.86 20.76 -0.56
CA GLU A 116 11.98 21.04 -2.01
C GLU A 116 10.59 20.95 -2.66
N THR A 117 9.85 19.87 -2.38
CA THR A 117 8.48 19.70 -2.89
C THR A 117 7.55 20.80 -2.43
N LYS A 118 7.68 21.30 -1.18
CA LYS A 118 6.85 22.43 -0.74
C LYS A 118 7.22 23.71 -1.48
N ASN A 119 8.50 23.97 -1.72
CA ASN A 119 8.94 25.15 -2.48
C ASN A 119 8.37 25.12 -3.90
N ASP A 120 8.45 23.97 -4.58
CA ASP A 120 7.89 23.81 -5.93
C ASP A 120 6.38 24.09 -5.96
N LEU A 121 5.63 23.59 -4.95
CA LEU A 121 4.20 23.87 -4.82
C LEU A 121 3.92 25.36 -4.57
N MET A 122 4.74 26.03 -3.76
CA MET A 122 4.61 27.47 -3.50
C MET A 122 4.96 28.30 -4.75
N ASP A 123 5.90 27.85 -5.58
CA ASP A 123 6.19 28.50 -6.85
C ASP A 123 5.00 28.41 -7.82
N LEU A 124 4.28 27.29 -7.86
CA LEU A 124 3.05 27.15 -8.65
C LEU A 124 1.93 28.07 -8.13
N VAL A 125 1.83 28.21 -6.80
CA VAL A 125 0.91 29.15 -6.14
C VAL A 125 1.26 30.60 -6.53
N ASN A 126 2.54 30.98 -6.43
CA ASN A 126 3.02 32.34 -6.70
C ASN A 126 2.91 32.72 -8.19
N LYS A 127 3.09 31.76 -9.09
CA LYS A 127 2.88 31.94 -10.54
C LYS A 127 1.41 32.07 -10.93
N GLY A 128 0.47 31.93 -10.00
CA GLY A 128 -0.97 32.03 -10.25
C GLY A 128 -1.53 30.84 -11.05
N ILE A 129 -0.78 29.75 -11.20
CA ILE A 129 -1.24 28.53 -11.87
C ILE A 129 -2.31 27.84 -11.03
N ILE A 130 -2.12 27.84 -9.70
CA ILE A 130 -3.11 27.36 -8.74
C ILE A 130 -4.02 28.53 -8.36
N PRO A 131 -5.36 28.40 -8.49
CA PRO A 131 -6.29 29.46 -8.11
C PRO A 131 -6.19 29.82 -6.61
N SER A 132 -6.41 31.10 -6.29
CA SER A 132 -6.29 31.65 -4.93
C SER A 132 -7.09 30.89 -3.88
N PHE A 133 -8.25 30.36 -4.25
CA PHE A 133 -9.10 29.53 -3.39
C PHE A 133 -8.36 28.33 -2.78
N TYR A 134 -7.38 27.74 -3.48
CA TYR A 134 -6.64 26.58 -3.00
C TYR A 134 -5.33 26.95 -2.26
N HIS A 135 -4.92 28.22 -2.28
CA HIS A 135 -3.60 28.62 -1.76
C HIS A 135 -3.39 28.25 -0.31
N ASP A 136 -4.40 28.43 0.54
CA ASP A 136 -4.29 28.15 1.97
C ASP A 136 -4.09 26.67 2.26
N ALA A 137 -4.72 25.79 1.47
CA ALA A 137 -4.52 24.35 1.58
C ALA A 137 -3.05 23.97 1.32
N TYR A 138 -2.44 24.54 0.27
CA TYR A 138 -1.04 24.27 -0.06
C TYR A 138 -0.05 24.89 0.93
N LYS A 139 -0.32 26.11 1.42
CA LYS A 139 0.52 26.80 2.43
C LYS A 139 0.59 26.01 3.74
N ASN A 140 -0.53 25.43 4.16
CA ASN A 140 -0.66 24.70 5.41
C ASN A 140 -0.15 23.24 5.36
N LEU A 141 0.37 22.78 4.21
CA LEU A 141 0.93 21.43 4.10
C LEU A 141 2.17 21.27 5.02
N PRO A 142 2.24 20.18 5.81
CA PRO A 142 3.33 19.96 6.76
C PRO A 142 4.61 19.53 6.04
N VAL A 143 5.77 19.97 6.55
CA VAL A 143 7.10 19.65 6.00
C VAL A 143 7.90 18.79 6.97
N LYS A 144 8.70 17.88 6.44
CA LYS A 144 9.73 17.16 7.19
C LYS A 144 10.77 18.19 7.60
N ILE A 145 10.82 18.49 8.89
CA ILE A 145 11.95 19.21 9.46
C ILE A 145 13.08 18.19 9.43
N VAL A 146 14.04 18.39 8.52
CA VAL A 146 15.29 17.64 8.57
C VAL A 146 16.06 18.27 9.72
N ASP A 147 16.17 17.56 10.84
CA ASP A 147 17.06 17.99 11.92
C ASP A 147 18.48 17.99 11.35
N GLN A 148 19.06 19.19 11.20
CA GLN A 148 20.46 19.37 10.89
C GLN A 148 21.28 18.95 12.11
N TYR A 149 21.51 17.65 12.35
CA TYR A 149 22.67 17.09 13.05
C TYR A 149 22.66 15.58 12.87
N GLY A 150 23.59 15.08 12.05
CA GLY A 150 23.75 13.66 11.75
C GLY A 150 24.85 13.50 10.71
N SER A 151 26.09 13.80 11.11
CA SER A 151 27.29 13.44 10.37
C SER A 151 27.34 11.92 10.27
N THR A 152 27.01 11.36 9.11
CA THR A 152 27.42 9.99 8.80
C THR A 152 28.84 10.09 8.27
N GLU A 153 29.82 9.90 9.15
CA GLU A 153 31.17 9.54 8.73
C GLU A 153 31.10 8.14 8.11
N GLU A 154 31.12 8.09 6.78
CA GLU A 154 31.53 6.89 6.05
C GLU A 154 33.05 6.74 6.26
N SER A 155 33.45 5.91 7.22
CA SER A 155 34.81 5.38 7.29
C SER A 155 34.85 4.05 6.54
N ASP A 156 35.23 4.10 5.26
CA ASP A 156 35.74 2.94 4.54
C ASP A 156 37.06 2.52 5.20
N SER A 157 37.03 1.43 5.96
CA SER A 157 38.25 0.69 6.33
C SER A 157 38.43 -0.44 5.31
N GLU A 158 39.18 -0.14 4.25
CA GLU A 158 39.91 -1.14 3.49
C GLU A 158 41.04 -1.70 4.39
N SER A 159 41.19 -3.01 4.46
CA SER A 159 42.32 -3.66 5.14
C SER A 159 42.79 -4.79 4.23
N ASP A 160 44.08 -4.69 3.87
CA ASP A 160 44.90 -5.67 3.13
C ASP A 160 44.88 -7.08 3.75
#